data_AF-A0A1F3BSD4-F1
#
_entry.id   AF-A0A1F3BSD4-F1
#
_cell.length_a   1.000
_cell.length_b   1.000
_cell.length_c   1.000
_cell.angle_alpha   90.00
_cell.angle_beta   90.00
_cell.angle_gamma   90.00
#
_symmetry.space_group_name_H-M   'P 1'
#
loop_
_entity.id
_entity.type
_entity.pdbx_description
1 polymer ?
#
loop_
_entity_poly.entity_id
_entity_poly.type
_entity_poly.pdbx_seq_one_letter_code
_entity_poly.pdbx_strand_id
1 'polypeptide(L)' 'MTGVKIFSATKAREREELGDSITRWLRSNTDIEIVDRVVTQSSDNEFHCLTIVLFYRAKSAA' A
#
# COMPACT_ATOMS: atom_id res chain seq x y z
N MET A 1 -1.24 -12.81 13.89
CA MET A 1 -0.02 -12.08 13.47
C MET A 1 -0.44 -10.76 12.84
N THR A 2 0.19 -9.65 13.23
CA THR A 2 0.04 -8.33 12.60
C THR A 2 1.22 -8.08 11.66
N GLY A 3 0.97 -7.50 10.49
CA GLY A 3 1.96 -7.27 9.45
C GLY A 3 1.85 -5.87 8.84
N VAL A 4 2.87 -5.50 8.07
CA VAL A 4 2.95 -4.21 7.37
C VAL A 4 3.32 -4.47 5.91
N LYS A 5 2.59 -3.84 4.99
CA LYS A 5 2.90 -3.83 3.56
C LYS A 5 3.09 -2.39 3.10
N ILE A 6 4.23 -2.13 2.46
CA ILE A 6 4.62 -0.80 1.99
C ILE A 6 4.62 -0.82 0.46
N PHE A 7 3.99 0.19 -0.14
CA PHE A 7 4.03 0.49 -1.56
C PHE A 7 4.57 1.91 -1.73
N SER A 8 5.62 2.09 -2.54
CA SER A 8 6.20 3.41 -2.80
C SER A 8 6.49 3.58 -4.28
N ALA A 9 6.26 4.79 -4.80
CA ALA A 9 6.63 5.17 -6.14
C ALA A 9 7.27 6.56 -6.16
N THR A 10 8.35 6.71 -6.93
CA THR A 10 9.07 7.98 -7.11
C THR A 10 8.92 8.51 -8.54
N LYS A 11 8.65 7.63 -9.52
CA LYS A 11 8.42 7.97 -10.94
C LYS A 11 6.93 8.13 -11.24
N ALA A 12 6.60 9.02 -12.19
CA ALA A 12 5.22 9.29 -12.60
C ALA A 12 4.44 8.05 -13.01
N ARG A 13 4.99 7.25 -13.94
CA ARG A 13 4.36 6.01 -14.39
C ARG A 13 4.11 5.01 -13.24
N GLU A 14 5.07 4.87 -12.33
CA GLU A 14 4.94 3.95 -11.19
C GLU A 14 3.87 4.42 -10.19
N ARG A 15 3.65 5.74 -10.07
CA ARG A 15 2.57 6.28 -9.24
C ARG A 15 1.18 5.92 -9.79
N GLU A 16 1.02 5.95 -11.12
CA GLU A 16 -0.23 5.55 -11.78
C GLU A 16 -0.51 4.05 -11.57
N GLU A 17 0.54 3.22 -11.64
CA GLU A 17 0.45 1.76 -11.45
C GLU A 17 0.34 1.30 -9.99
N LEU A 18 0.55 2.22 -9.03
CA LEU A 18 0.57 1.89 -7.59
C LEU A 18 -0.80 1.35 -7.12
N GLY A 19 -1.89 1.94 -7.59
CA GLY A 19 -3.25 1.53 -7.24
C GLY A 19 -3.58 0.11 -7.71
N ASP A 20 -3.17 -0.23 -8.93
CA ASP A 20 -3.33 -1.57 -9.49
C ASP A 20 -2.48 -2.59 -8.73
N SER A 21 -1.27 -2.22 -8.36
CA SER A 21 -0.36 -3.06 -7.56
C SER A 21 -0.94 -3.36 -6.18
N ILE A 22 -1.49 -2.34 -5.51
CA ILE A 22 -2.18 -2.49 -4.22
C ILE A 22 -3.41 -3.40 -4.37
N THR A 23 -4.24 -3.14 -5.38
CA THR A 23 -5.47 -3.91 -5.63
C THR A 23 -5.15 -5.38 -5.92
N ARG A 24 -4.13 -5.65 -6.74
CA ARG A 24 -3.68 -7.01 -7.04
C ARG A 24 -3.19 -7.72 -5.78
N TRP A 25 -2.42 -7.02 -4.94
CA TRP A 25 -1.94 -7.59 -3.68
C TRP A 25 -3.09 -7.87 -2.69
N LEU A 26 -4.07 -6.97 -2.56
CA LEU A 26 -5.24 -7.22 -1.72
C LEU A 26 -6.04 -8.45 -2.20
N ARG A 27 -6.20 -8.61 -3.51
CA ARG A 27 -6.88 -9.77 -4.10
C ARG A 27 -6.12 -11.09 -3.91
N SER A 28 -4.80 -11.06 -3.83
CA SER A 28 -3.99 -12.27 -3.57
C SER A 28 -3.87 -12.62 -2.08
N ASN A 29 -4.29 -11.73 -1.17
CA ASN A 29 -4.20 -11.91 0.28
C ASN A 29 -5.60 -11.71 0.88
N THR A 30 -6.52 -12.65 0.63
CA THR A 30 -7.92 -12.57 1.09
C THR A 30 -8.11 -13.03 2.53
N ASP A 31 -7.11 -13.67 3.11
CA ASP A 31 -7.02 -14.18 4.48
C ASP A 31 -6.61 -13.11 5.51
N ILE A 32 -6.31 -11.88 5.05
CA ILE A 32 -5.95 -10.75 5.91
C ILE A 32 -7.01 -9.65 5.94
N GLU A 33 -7.04 -8.91 7.02
CA GLU A 33 -7.85 -7.72 7.25
C GLU A 33 -6.92 -6.51 7.38
N ILE A 34 -7.16 -5.45 6.60
CA ILE A 34 -6.44 -4.18 6.75
C ILE A 34 -7.01 -3.45 7.96
N VAL A 35 -6.16 -3.14 8.93
CA VAL A 35 -6.55 -2.48 10.19
C VAL A 35 -6.25 -0.99 10.20
N ASP A 36 -5.25 -0.55 9.45
CA ASP A 36 -4.91 0.88 9.32
C ASP A 36 -4.14 1.14 8.02
N ARG A 37 -4.08 2.40 7.61
CA ARG A 37 -3.28 2.86 6.48
C ARG A 37 -2.67 4.24 6.72
N VAL A 38 -1.45 4.43 6.23
CA VAL A 38 -0.79 5.74 6.17
C VAL A 38 -0.46 6.06 4.73
N VAL A 39 -0.80 7.27 4.30
CA VAL A 39 -0.43 7.80 2.98
C VAL A 39 0.48 8.99 3.20
N THR A 40 1.70 8.89 2.70
CA THR A 40 2.71 9.95 2.79
C THR A 40 3.09 10.39 1.39
N GLN A 41 2.88 11.67 1.11
CA GLN A 41 3.35 12.31 -0.09
C GLN A 41 4.49 13.25 0.27
N SER A 42 5.62 13.10 -0.40
CA SER A 42 6.74 14.04 -0.32
C SER A 42 6.96 14.60 -1.72
N SER A 43 6.79 15.90 -1.89
CA SER A 43 7.00 16.60 -3.15
C SER A 43 8.14 17.60 -3.02
N ASP A 44 9.21 17.39 -3.79
CA ASP A 44 10.12 18.47 -4.18
C ASP A 44 9.86 18.84 -5.66
N ASN A 45 10.53 19.88 -6.16
CA ASN A 45 10.29 20.44 -7.50
C ASN A 45 10.63 19.47 -8.65
N GLU A 46 11.35 18.37 -8.41
CA GLU A 46 11.76 17.41 -9.45
C GLU A 46 11.14 16.01 -9.24
N PHE A 47 10.83 15.64 -8.00
CA PHE A 47 10.35 14.31 -7.64
C PHE A 47 9.20 14.38 -6.63
N HIS A 48 8.14 13.62 -6.92
CA HIS A 48 7.01 13.43 -6.03
C HIS A 48 6.98 11.96 -5.62
N CYS A 49 7.43 11.68 -4.41
CA CYS A 49 7.33 10.37 -3.81
C CYS A 49 5.93 10.20 -3.23
N LEU A 50 5.28 9.08 -3.55
CA LEU A 50 4.04 8.64 -2.91
C LEU A 50 4.30 7.31 -2.23
N THR A 51 4.04 7.23 -0.93
CA THR A 51 4.12 6.00 -0.14
C THR A 51 2.78 5.69 0.50
N ILE A 52 2.32 4.45 0.33
CA ILE A 52 1.13 3.90 0.98
C ILE A 52 1.56 2.72 1.84
N VAL A 53 1.32 2.84 3.14
CA VAL A 53 1.58 1.80 4.13
C VAL A 53 0.25 1.21 4.55
N LEU A 54 0.13 -0.12 4.47
CA LEU A 54 -1.03 -0.87 4.94
C LEU A 54 -0.61 -1.71 6.15
N PHE A 55 -1.31 -1.53 7.27
CA PHE A 55 -1.20 -2.38 8.44
C PHE A 55 -2.32 -3.40 8.38
N TYR A 56 -2.00 -4.67 8.62
CA TYR A 56 -2.97 -5.75 8.49
C TYR A 56 -2.80 -6.82 9.57
N ARG A 57 -3.83 -7.63 9.76
CA ARG A 57 -3.80 -8.83 10.60
C ARG A 57 -4.44 -10.00 9.87
N ALA A 58 -4.14 -11.23 10.27
CA ALA A 58 -4.92 -12.38 9.81
C ALA A 58 -6.39 -12.21 10.24
N LYS A 59 -7.32 -12.53 9.34
CA LYS A 59 -8.75 -12.60 9.68
C LYS A 59 -8.92 -13.68 10.75
N SER A 60 -9.59 -13.33 11.84
CA SER A 60 -10.08 -14.34 12.77
C SER A 60 -11.13 -15.19 12.04
N ALA A 61 -10.99 -16.51 12.11
CA ALA A 61 -12.08 -17.39 11.70
C ALA A 61 -13.30 -17.05 12.57
N ALA A 62 -14.41 -16.71 11.92
CA ALA A 62 -15.70 -16.49 12.57
C ALA A 62 -16.33 -17.81 13.01
#